data_AF-A0A933EW24-F1
#
_entry.id   AF-A0A933EW24-F1
#
_cell.length_a   1.000
_cell.length_b   1.000
_cell.length_c   1.000
_cell.angle_alpha   90.00
_cell.angle_beta   90.00
_cell.angle_gamma   90.00
#
_symmetry.space_group_name_H-M   'P 1'
#
loop_
_entity.id
_entity.type
_entity.pdbx_description
1 polymer ?
#
loop_
_entity_poly.entity_id
_entity_poly.type
_entity_poly.pdbx_seq_one_letter_code
_entity_poly.pdbx_strand_id
1 'polypeptide(L)'
;MSMEPAATDPHALLGKGSPEALEVTEAAREVEWRHPSVVADLFMGRARFDLVFPFPEQDPADRQIGDEFLARLTPFLKAQVDPDEIDRTGELPPQVIQGLARLGCFGMKIPSAYGGLGLSQTNYNRVIALLGSYCGS
;
A
#
# COMPACT_ATOMS: atom_id res chain seq x y z
N MET A 1 20.11 48.71 -8.24
CA MET A 1 19.99 47.35 -8.78
C MET A 1 20.37 46.40 -7.65
N SER A 2 19.42 46.17 -6.74
CA SER A 2 19.65 45.33 -5.56
C SER A 2 19.35 43.89 -5.97
N MET A 3 20.39 43.08 -6.12
CA MET A 3 20.25 41.64 -6.35
C MET A 3 19.65 40.99 -5.11
N GLU A 4 18.51 40.33 -5.27
CA GLU A 4 18.01 39.37 -4.29
C GLU A 4 19.04 38.23 -4.13
N PRO A 5 19.26 37.73 -2.90
CA PRO A 5 20.14 36.59 -2.69
C PRO A 5 19.51 35.33 -3.30
N ALA A 6 20.29 34.60 -4.09
CA ALA A 6 19.88 33.35 -4.70
C ALA A 6 19.41 32.36 -3.62
N ALA A 7 18.21 31.79 -3.83
CA ALA A 7 17.67 30.72 -3.00
C ALA A 7 18.70 29.58 -2.94
N THR A 8 19.19 29.30 -1.73
CA THR A 8 20.16 28.24 -1.49
C THR A 8 19.47 26.89 -1.71
N ASP A 9 20.08 26.04 -2.53
CA ASP A 9 19.62 24.69 -2.82
C ASP A 9 19.54 23.86 -1.52
N PRO A 10 18.34 23.42 -1.09
CA PRO A 10 18.17 22.67 0.16
C PRO A 10 18.91 21.33 0.16
N HIS A 11 19.29 20.80 -1.01
CA HIS A 11 20.04 19.56 -1.10
C HIS A 11 21.55 19.73 -0.82
N ALA A 12 22.07 20.96 -0.85
CA ALA A 12 23.48 21.23 -0.56
C ALA A 12 23.87 21.03 0.92
N LEU A 13 22.89 20.97 1.83
CA LEU A 13 23.08 20.89 3.28
C LEU A 13 23.05 19.46 3.84
N LEU A 14 22.63 18.47 3.05
CA LEU A 14 22.37 17.09 3.50
C LEU A 14 23.62 16.26 3.86
N GLY A 15 24.83 16.82 3.81
CA GLY A 15 26.08 16.07 3.98
C GLY A 15 27.06 16.61 5.04
N LYS A 16 26.77 17.74 5.70
CA LYS A 16 27.63 18.32 6.73
C LYS A 16 26.73 18.72 7.88
N GLY A 17 26.98 18.22 9.09
CA GLY A 17 26.20 18.55 10.29
C GLY A 17 26.33 20.02 10.70
N SER A 18 25.83 20.93 9.86
CA SER A 18 25.75 22.35 10.14
C SER A 18 24.53 22.64 11.02
N PRO A 19 24.55 23.72 11.81
CA PRO A 19 23.41 24.13 12.63
C PRO A 19 22.11 24.24 11.82
N GLU A 20 22.19 24.71 10.57
CA GLU A 20 21.06 24.87 9.67
C GLU A 20 20.52 23.51 9.19
N ALA A 21 21.39 22.53 8.92
CA ALA A 21 20.98 21.17 8.58
C ALA A 21 20.31 20.45 9.78
N LEU A 22 20.79 20.71 10.99
CA LEU A 22 20.17 20.22 12.23
C LEU A 22 18.80 20.89 12.47
N GLU A 23 18.69 22.19 12.24
CA GLU A 23 17.43 22.93 12.38
C GLU A 23 16.36 22.45 11.38
N VAL A 24 16.75 22.20 10.13
CA VAL A 24 15.85 21.59 9.12
C VAL A 24 15.42 20.17 9.54
N THR A 25 16.34 19.39 10.12
CA THR A 25 16.04 18.03 10.62
C THR A 25 15.09 18.08 11.83
N GLU A 26 15.30 19.01 12.75
CA GLU A 26 14.43 19.21 13.92
C GLU A 26 13.07 19.78 13.52
N ALA A 27 13.00 20.68 12.53
CA ALA A 27 11.74 21.20 12.00
C ALA A 27 10.91 20.13 11.26
N ALA A 28 11.57 19.12 10.68
CA ALA A 28 10.92 17.96 10.08
C ALA A 28 10.50 16.89 11.11
N ARG A 29 10.89 17.03 12.39
CA ARG A 29 10.49 16.12 13.46
C ARG A 29 8.98 16.25 13.68
N GLU A 30 8.25 15.16 13.50
CA GLU A 30 6.82 15.11 13.84
C GLU A 30 6.64 15.40 15.34
N VAL A 31 6.05 16.55 15.65
CA VAL A 31 5.79 17.02 17.02
C VAL A 31 4.50 16.40 17.57
N GLU A 32 3.53 16.12 16.71
CA GLU A 32 2.21 15.59 17.07
C GLU A 32 2.02 14.18 16.50
N TRP A 33 2.19 13.17 17.37
CA TRP A 33 1.88 11.78 17.04
C TRP A 33 0.36 11.57 17.03
N ARG A 34 -0.27 11.78 15.86
CA ARG A 34 -1.73 11.65 15.67
C ARG A 34 -2.23 10.21 15.70
N HIS A 35 -1.34 9.24 15.51
CA HIS A 35 -1.66 7.82 15.51
C HIS A 35 -0.80 7.09 16.55
N PRO A 36 -1.40 6.57 17.63
CA PRO A 36 -0.66 5.78 18.61
C PRO A 36 -0.15 4.48 17.95
N SER A 37 1.07 4.06 18.30
CA SER A 37 1.73 2.90 17.70
C SER A 37 2.15 1.92 18.78
N VAL A 38 1.67 0.67 18.68
CA VAL A 38 2.06 -0.42 19.59
C VAL A 38 3.56 -0.62 19.60
N VAL A 39 4.18 -0.63 18.42
CA VAL A 39 5.61 -0.88 18.29
C VAL A 39 6.41 0.27 18.90
N ALA A 40 6.04 1.52 18.62
CA ALA A 40 6.74 2.68 19.18
C ALA A 40 6.65 2.71 20.71
N ASP A 41 5.47 2.45 21.27
CA ASP A 41 5.28 2.44 22.72
C ASP A 41 5.96 1.26 23.38
N LEU A 42 6.01 0.09 22.72
CA LEU A 42 6.75 -1.07 23.22
C LEU A 42 8.24 -0.77 23.37
N PHE A 43 8.85 -0.06 22.42
CA PHE A 43 10.24 0.42 22.51
C PHE A 43 10.45 1.36 23.71
N MET A 44 9.41 2.10 24.11
CA MET A 44 9.43 3.00 25.26
C MET A 44 9.03 2.30 26.57
N GLY A 45 8.91 0.97 26.59
CA GLY A 45 8.52 0.18 27.76
C GLY A 45 7.03 0.27 28.12
N ARG A 46 6.19 0.78 27.22
CA ARG A 46 4.74 0.88 27.38
C ARG A 46 4.02 -0.17 26.53
N ALA A 47 3.31 -1.08 27.17
CA ALA A 47 2.54 -2.10 26.46
C ALA A 47 1.11 -1.62 26.14
N ARG A 48 0.87 -1.09 24.94
CA ARG A 48 -0.45 -0.63 24.46
C ARG A 48 -1.23 -1.71 23.70
N PHE A 49 -1.56 -2.81 24.38
CA PHE A 49 -2.30 -3.92 23.75
C PHE A 49 -3.72 -3.53 23.31
N ASP A 50 -4.29 -2.47 23.86
CA ASP A 50 -5.59 -1.91 23.48
C ASP A 50 -5.69 -1.52 22.00
N LEU A 51 -4.56 -1.31 21.33
CA LEU A 51 -4.52 -0.94 19.91
C LEU A 51 -4.57 -2.13 18.94
N VAL A 52 -4.36 -3.37 19.44
CA VAL A 52 -4.29 -4.59 18.61
C VAL A 52 -5.16 -5.73 19.13
N PHE A 53 -5.59 -5.66 20.39
CA PHE A 53 -6.39 -6.69 21.04
C PHE A 53 -7.72 -6.11 21.58
N PRO A 54 -8.86 -6.78 21.35
CA PRO A 54 -9.02 -7.97 20.50
C PRO A 54 -8.70 -7.66 19.04
N PHE A 55 -8.37 -8.70 18.26
CA PHE A 55 -8.05 -8.52 16.85
C PHE A 55 -9.25 -7.88 16.13
N PRO A 56 -9.05 -6.83 15.33
CA PRO A 56 -10.16 -6.17 14.64
C PRO A 56 -10.81 -7.12 13.64
N GLU A 57 -12.12 -7.30 13.76
CA GLU A 57 -12.90 -8.09 12.81
C GLU A 57 -13.37 -7.24 11.65
N GLN A 58 -13.43 -7.85 10.46
CA GLN A 58 -13.96 -7.20 9.27
C GLN A 58 -15.49 -7.15 9.35
N ASP A 59 -16.07 -6.00 8.99
CA ASP A 59 -17.52 -5.86 8.85
C ASP A 59 -18.10 -6.92 7.88
N PRO A 60 -19.20 -7.61 8.21
CA PRO A 60 -19.75 -8.66 7.36
C PRO A 60 -20.18 -8.19 5.97
N ALA A 61 -20.71 -6.97 5.84
CA ALA A 61 -21.13 -6.43 4.55
C ALA A 61 -19.89 -6.09 3.68
N ASP A 62 -18.85 -5.52 4.28
CA ASP A 62 -17.57 -5.35 3.58
C ASP A 62 -16.98 -6.70 3.17
N ARG A 63 -17.00 -7.70 4.05
CA ARG A 63 -16.50 -9.04 3.74
C ARG A 63 -17.18 -9.67 2.53
N GLN A 64 -18.51 -9.53 2.43
CA GLN A 64 -19.31 -10.06 1.32
C GLN A 64 -18.88 -9.45 -0.03
N ILE A 65 -18.62 -8.14 -0.09
CA ILE A 65 -18.12 -7.47 -1.30
C ILE A 65 -16.81 -8.12 -1.78
N GLY A 66 -15.90 -8.42 -0.84
CA GLY A 66 -14.66 -9.12 -1.14
C GLY A 66 -14.89 -10.56 -1.60
N ASP A 67 -15.81 -11.29 -0.97
CA ASP A 67 -16.14 -12.67 -1.33
C ASP A 67 -16.64 -12.78 -2.78
N GLU A 68 -17.53 -11.87 -3.19
CA GLU A 68 -18.06 -11.79 -4.55
C GLU A 68 -16.97 -11.48 -5.59
N PHE A 69 -15.99 -10.65 -5.24
CA PHE A 69 -14.86 -10.37 -6.11
C PHE A 69 -13.92 -11.57 -6.24
N LEU A 70 -13.55 -12.19 -5.12
CA LEU A 70 -12.70 -13.38 -5.09
C LEU A 70 -13.32 -14.56 -5.85
N ALA A 71 -14.64 -14.72 -5.77
CA ALA A 71 -15.38 -15.74 -6.51
C ALA A 71 -15.28 -15.58 -8.04
N ARG A 72 -15.13 -14.34 -8.54
CA ARG A 72 -14.91 -14.05 -9.97
C ARG A 72 -13.44 -14.17 -10.37
N LEU A 73 -12.52 -13.72 -9.51
CA LEU A 73 -11.08 -13.74 -9.80
C LEU A 73 -10.51 -15.17 -9.79
N THR A 74 -10.88 -15.98 -8.81
CA THR A 74 -10.36 -17.36 -8.65
C THR A 74 -10.47 -18.23 -9.91
N PRO A 75 -11.63 -18.36 -10.57
CA PRO A 75 -11.74 -19.17 -11.78
C PRO A 75 -10.94 -18.59 -12.95
N PHE A 76 -10.81 -17.26 -13.04
CA PHE A 76 -9.96 -16.63 -14.06
C PHE A 76 -8.49 -17.00 -13.86
N LEU A 77 -7.97 -16.89 -12.63
CA LEU A 77 -6.59 -17.27 -12.33
C LEU A 77 -6.32 -18.73 -12.69
N LYS A 78 -7.19 -19.65 -12.27
CA LYS A 78 -7.07 -21.08 -12.58
C LYS A 78 -7.09 -21.40 -14.08
N ALA A 79 -7.85 -20.64 -14.86
CA ALA A 79 -8.08 -20.95 -16.26
C ALA A 79 -7.11 -20.24 -17.22
N GLN A 80 -6.57 -19.08 -16.83
CA GLN A 80 -5.87 -18.18 -17.75
C GLN A 80 -4.45 -17.84 -17.32
N VAL A 81 -4.06 -18.12 -16.07
CA VAL A 81 -2.73 -17.78 -15.55
C VAL A 81 -1.91 -19.06 -15.39
N ASP A 82 -0.83 -19.15 -16.16
CA ASP A 82 0.20 -20.17 -16.02
C ASP A 82 1.43 -19.53 -15.32
N PRO A 83 1.65 -19.80 -14.02
CA PRO A 83 2.79 -19.24 -13.29
C PRO A 83 4.14 -19.78 -13.79
N ASP A 84 4.20 -21.03 -14.25
CA ASP A 84 5.44 -21.63 -14.74
C ASP A 84 5.86 -20.99 -16.08
N GLU A 85 4.90 -20.64 -16.93
CA GLU A 85 5.16 -19.83 -18.13
C GLU A 85 5.70 -18.45 -17.78
N ILE A 86 5.10 -17.76 -16.81
CA ILE A 86 5.51 -16.42 -16.38
C ILE A 86 6.95 -16.46 -15.84
N ASP A 87 7.27 -17.41 -14.96
CA ASP A 87 8.61 -17.54 -14.40
C ASP A 87 9.66 -17.86 -15.47
N ARG A 88 9.31 -18.71 -16.45
CA ARG A 88 10.21 -19.10 -17.54
C ARG A 88 10.48 -17.95 -18.52
N THR A 89 9.46 -17.13 -18.80
CA THR A 89 9.55 -16.05 -19.79
C THR A 89 9.96 -14.71 -19.18
N GLY A 90 9.72 -14.53 -17.88
CA GLY A 90 9.83 -13.24 -17.20
C GLY A 90 8.76 -12.23 -17.61
N GLU A 91 7.71 -12.66 -18.33
CA GLU A 91 6.69 -11.78 -18.88
C GLU A 91 5.28 -12.26 -18.51
N LEU A 92 4.41 -11.31 -18.17
CA LEU A 92 2.99 -11.59 -17.97
C LEU A 92 2.26 -11.58 -19.32
N PRO A 93 1.62 -12.69 -19.75
CA PRO A 93 1.01 -12.75 -21.07
C PRO A 93 -0.06 -11.67 -21.28
N PRO A 94 -0.16 -11.04 -22.47
CA PRO A 94 -1.10 -9.94 -22.73
C PRO A 94 -2.56 -10.29 -22.44
N GLN A 95 -2.97 -11.53 -22.69
CA GLN A 95 -4.31 -12.02 -22.38
C GLN A 95 -4.63 -12.01 -20.88
N VAL A 96 -3.63 -12.28 -20.04
CA VAL A 96 -3.75 -12.24 -18.59
C VAL A 96 -3.93 -10.79 -18.14
N ILE A 97 -3.08 -9.88 -18.61
CA ILE A 97 -3.17 -8.44 -18.31
C ILE A 97 -4.56 -7.90 -18.66
N GLN A 98 -5.03 -8.19 -19.87
CA GLN A 98 -6.34 -7.74 -20.32
C GLN A 98 -7.48 -8.36 -19.49
N GLY A 99 -7.35 -9.63 -19.09
CA GLY A 99 -8.34 -10.29 -18.24
C GLY A 99 -8.41 -9.67 -16.84
N LEU A 100 -7.27 -9.41 -16.22
CA LEU A 100 -7.18 -8.70 -14.94
C LEU A 100 -7.76 -7.28 -15.06
N ALA A 101 -7.54 -6.59 -16.18
CA ALA A 101 -8.13 -5.28 -16.45
C ALA A 101 -9.65 -5.34 -16.56
N ARG A 102 -10.20 -6.32 -17.30
CA ARG A 102 -11.66 -6.53 -17.40
C ARG A 102 -12.30 -6.86 -16.05
N LEU A 103 -11.58 -7.56 -15.17
CA LEU A 103 -12.04 -7.83 -13.82
C LEU A 103 -11.95 -6.62 -12.89
N GLY A 104 -11.19 -5.58 -13.24
CA GLY A 104 -11.02 -4.36 -12.44
C GLY A 104 -9.86 -4.43 -11.44
N CYS A 105 -8.93 -5.38 -11.59
CA CYS A 105 -7.79 -5.56 -10.67
C CYS A 105 -6.89 -4.32 -10.58
N PHE A 106 -6.79 -3.52 -11.65
CA PHE A 106 -5.98 -2.29 -11.66
C PHE A 106 -6.66 -1.07 -10.99
N GLY A 107 -7.92 -1.21 -10.54
CA GLY A 107 -8.71 -0.13 -9.93
C GLY A 107 -9.32 -0.50 -8.59
N MET A 108 -8.78 -1.51 -7.90
CA MET A 108 -9.42 -2.13 -6.73
C MET A 108 -9.78 -1.14 -5.61
N LYS A 109 -8.86 -0.25 -5.22
CA LYS A 109 -9.08 0.71 -4.13
C LYS A 109 -9.66 2.04 -4.59
N ILE A 110 -9.73 2.27 -5.90
CA ILE A 110 -10.23 3.54 -6.45
C ILE A 110 -11.73 3.62 -6.13
N PRO A 111 -12.24 4.74 -5.58
CA PRO A 111 -13.66 4.89 -5.33
C PRO A 111 -14.51 4.66 -6.58
N SER A 112 -15.69 4.06 -6.43
CA SER A 112 -16.56 3.73 -7.56
C SER A 112 -17.01 4.95 -8.36
N ALA A 113 -17.09 6.13 -7.74
CA ALA A 113 -17.36 7.41 -8.41
C ALA A 113 -16.32 7.76 -9.51
N TYR A 114 -15.13 7.18 -9.44
CA TYR A 114 -14.06 7.35 -10.43
C TYR A 114 -13.84 6.10 -11.29
N GLY A 115 -14.80 5.17 -11.29
CA GLY A 115 -14.73 3.93 -12.09
C GLY A 115 -13.92 2.80 -11.47
N GLY A 116 -13.56 2.88 -10.19
CA GLY A 116 -12.91 1.80 -9.45
C GLY A 116 -13.88 0.85 -8.74
N LEU A 117 -13.32 -0.12 -8.01
CA LEU A 117 -14.11 -1.12 -7.26
C LEU A 117 -14.44 -0.68 -5.83
N GLY A 118 -13.76 0.35 -5.30
CA GLY A 118 -14.01 0.87 -3.96
C GLY A 118 -13.72 -0.13 -2.84
N LEU A 119 -12.84 -1.12 -3.06
CA LEU A 119 -12.54 -2.14 -2.06
C LEU A 119 -11.87 -1.52 -0.82
N SER A 120 -12.26 -2.01 0.36
CA SER A 120 -11.56 -1.74 1.61
C SER A 120 -10.11 -2.22 1.57
N GLN A 121 -9.27 -1.69 2.46
CA GLN A 121 -7.88 -2.17 2.60
C GLN A 121 -7.82 -3.67 2.93
N THR A 122 -8.75 -4.16 3.76
CA THR A 122 -8.85 -5.58 4.10
C THR A 122 -9.16 -6.43 2.87
N ASN A 123 -10.16 -6.05 2.07
CA ASN A 123 -10.50 -6.79 0.85
C ASN A 123 -9.39 -6.71 -0.20
N TYR A 124 -8.75 -5.55 -0.35
CA TYR A 124 -7.56 -5.44 -1.20
C TYR A 124 -6.48 -6.45 -0.79
N ASN A 125 -6.15 -6.52 0.51
CA ASN A 125 -5.15 -7.47 1.02
C ASN A 125 -5.57 -8.92 0.77
N ARG A 126 -6.86 -9.25 0.89
CA ARG A 126 -7.38 -10.59 0.58
C ARG A 126 -7.19 -10.94 -0.90
N VAL A 127 -7.40 -9.98 -1.80
CA VAL A 127 -7.14 -10.17 -3.25
C VAL A 127 -5.66 -10.35 -3.53
N ILE A 128 -4.79 -9.51 -2.96
CA ILE A 128 -3.33 -9.65 -3.13
C ILE A 128 -2.84 -10.99 -2.58
N ALA A 129 -3.36 -11.44 -1.44
CA ALA A 129 -3.05 -12.76 -0.89
C ALA A 129 -3.46 -13.89 -1.86
N LEU A 130 -4.63 -13.80 -2.49
CA LEU A 130 -5.03 -14.75 -3.52
C LEU A 130 -4.08 -14.70 -4.73
N LEU A 131 -3.81 -13.52 -5.28
CA LEU A 131 -2.89 -13.37 -6.42
C LEU A 131 -1.51 -13.96 -6.13
N GLY A 132 -0.91 -13.57 -5.00
CA GLY A 132 0.41 -14.05 -4.59
C GLY A 132 0.46 -15.55 -4.29
N SER A 133 -0.68 -16.16 -3.95
CA SER A 133 -0.77 -17.63 -3.80
C SER A 133 -0.77 -18.39 -5.14
N TYR A 134 -1.07 -17.72 -6.25
CA TYR A 134 -1.03 -18.30 -7.60
C TYR A 134 0.28 -17.99 -8.32
N CYS A 135 0.69 -16.71 -8.32
CA CYS A 135 1.92 -16.25 -8.96
C CYS A 135 2.49 -15.11 -8.11
N GLY A 136 3.73 -15.27 -7.64
CA GLY A 136 4.42 -14.30 -6.78
C GLY A 136 5.34 -13.33 -7.53
N SER A 137 5.41 -13.44 -8.85
CA SER A 137 6.25 -12.60 -9.71
C SER A 137 5.69 -11.21 -9.96
#